data_AF-K0JXB1-F1
#
_entry.id   AF-K0JXB1-F1
#
_cell.length_a   1.000
_cell.length_b   1.000
_cell.length_c   1.000
_cell.angle_alpha   90.00
_cell.angle_beta   90.00
_cell.angle_gamma   90.00
#
_symmetry.space_group_name_H-M   'P 1'
#
loop_
_entity.id
_entity.type
_entity.pdbx_description
1 polymer ?
#
loop_
_entity_poly.entity_id
_entity_poly.type
_entity_poly.pdbx_seq_one_letter_code
_entity_poly.pdbx_strand_id
1 'polypeptide(L)'
;MSESAWLLSDRHRVKLGLGKPVRSPDGSVDHFHDGSQNSRNSDLTRALWKFLADYGDGPVRVVTSYQPEFTAVAEYRTIGGDALDDTDFPEYLRDWTG
;
A
#
# COMPACT_ATOMS: atom_id res chain seq x y z
N MET A 1 0.28 10.27 -17.15
CA MET A 1 0.76 9.84 -15.81
C MET A 1 0.14 8.48 -15.50
N SER A 2 0.81 7.66 -14.71
CA SER A 2 0.27 6.36 -14.27
C SER A 2 -0.44 6.55 -12.94
N GLU A 3 -1.63 5.98 -12.79
CA GLU A 3 -2.33 5.92 -11.49
C GLU A 3 -1.61 4.90 -10.59
N SER A 4 -1.41 5.25 -9.32
CA SER A 4 -0.86 4.38 -8.29
C SER A 4 -1.84 4.34 -7.12
N ALA A 5 -1.80 3.26 -6.34
CA ALA A 5 -2.72 3.00 -5.24
C ALA A 5 -1.96 2.61 -3.96
N TRP A 6 -2.57 2.93 -2.82
CA TRP A 6 -2.04 2.63 -1.50
C TRP A 6 -3.14 2.14 -0.57
N LEU A 7 -2.79 1.19 0.30
CA LEU A 7 -3.60 0.83 1.46
C LEU A 7 -3.25 1.76 2.61
N LEU A 8 -4.24 2.41 3.20
CA LEU A 8 -4.07 3.40 4.24
C LEU A 8 -4.58 2.92 5.59
N SER A 9 -3.93 3.41 6.64
CA SER A 9 -4.51 3.51 7.98
C SER A 9 -4.45 4.97 8.43
N ASP A 10 -5.60 5.66 8.40
CA ASP A 10 -5.70 7.09 8.72
C ASP A 10 -5.35 7.35 10.20
N ARG A 11 -5.72 6.44 11.10
CA ARG A 11 -5.43 6.53 12.54
C ARG A 11 -3.93 6.58 12.82
N HIS A 12 -3.14 5.83 12.07
CA HIS A 12 -1.70 5.68 12.29
C HIS A 12 -0.86 6.51 11.31
N ARG A 13 -1.49 7.19 10.34
CA ARG A 13 -0.83 7.97 9.28
C ARG A 13 0.24 7.16 8.52
N VAL A 14 -0.08 5.92 8.20
CA VAL A 14 0.77 4.99 7.44
C VAL A 14 0.08 4.54 6.15
N LYS A 15 0.89 4.28 5.13
CA LYS A 15 0.43 3.76 3.84
C LYS A 15 1.33 2.66 3.31
N LEU A 16 0.75 1.67 2.65
CA LEU A 16 1.45 0.59 1.97
C LEU A 16 1.20 0.70 0.47
N GLY A 17 2.25 0.70 -0.35
CA GLY A 17 2.11 0.72 -1.81
C GLY A 17 1.46 -0.56 -2.34
N LEU A 18 0.41 -0.43 -3.15
CA LEU A 18 -0.25 -1.56 -3.81
C LEU A 18 0.11 -1.65 -5.31
N GLY A 19 0.76 -0.62 -5.86
CA GLY A 19 1.04 -0.51 -7.28
C GLY A 19 -0.13 0.12 -8.04
N LYS A 20 -0.34 -0.30 -9.28
CA LYS A 20 -1.31 0.31 -10.19
C LYS A 20 -2.65 -0.42 -10.15
N PRO A 21 -3.79 0.27 -10.17
CA PRO A 21 -5.08 -0.38 -10.33
C PRO A 21 -5.20 -1.01 -11.72
N VAL A 22 -5.52 -2.30 -11.75
CA VAL A 22 -5.95 -3.02 -12.94
C VAL A 22 -7.47 -3.02 -12.96
N ARG A 23 -8.05 -2.55 -14.07
CA ARG A 23 -9.48 -2.34 -14.19
C ARG A 23 -10.13 -3.41 -15.06
N SER A 24 -11.32 -3.82 -14.66
CA SER A 24 -12.21 -4.67 -15.46
C SER A 24 -12.78 -3.90 -16.66
N PRO A 25 -13.39 -4.59 -17.65
CA PRO A 25 -14.00 -3.94 -18.81
C PRO A 25 -15.09 -2.92 -18.48
N ASP A 26 -15.74 -3.05 -17.32
CA ASP A 26 -16.74 -2.12 -16.80
C ASP A 26 -16.14 -0.87 -16.11
N GLY A 27 -14.80 -0.78 -16.06
CA GLY A 27 -14.06 0.32 -15.44
C GLY A 27 -13.86 0.20 -13.93
N SER A 28 -14.44 -0.83 -13.29
CA SER A 28 -14.22 -1.12 -11.86
C SER A 28 -12.79 -1.59 -11.61
N VAL A 29 -12.26 -1.35 -10.41
CA VAL A 29 -10.94 -1.86 -10.03
C VAL A 29 -11.08 -3.34 -9.66
N ASP A 30 -10.35 -4.19 -10.35
CA ASP A 30 -10.34 -5.64 -10.12
C ASP A 30 -9.24 -6.03 -9.12
N HIS A 31 -8.01 -5.57 -9.37
CA HIS A 31 -6.85 -5.82 -8.51
C HIS A 31 -5.77 -4.74 -8.68
N PHE A 32 -4.64 -4.89 -7.97
CA PHE A 32 -3.50 -3.98 -8.06
C PHE A 32 -2.21 -4.73 -8.41
N HIS A 33 -1.33 -4.11 -9.18
CA HIS A 33 -0.04 -4.66 -9.62
C HIS A 33 1.10 -3.64 -9.55
N ASP A 34 2.21 -3.99 -8.89
CA ASP A 34 3.45 -3.22 -8.85
C ASP A 34 4.52 -3.83 -9.77
N GLY A 35 4.39 -3.59 -11.09
CA GLY A 35 5.33 -4.08 -12.11
C GLY A 35 5.33 -5.61 -12.34
N SER A 36 4.76 -6.38 -11.43
CA SER A 36 4.55 -7.83 -11.48
C SER A 36 3.24 -8.21 -10.77
N GLN A 37 2.89 -9.49 -10.77
CA GLN A 37 1.78 -9.97 -9.94
C GLN A 37 2.14 -9.80 -8.46
N ASN A 38 1.41 -8.98 -7.70
CA ASN A 38 1.67 -8.74 -6.29
C ASN A 38 1.75 -10.04 -5.47
N SER A 39 0.95 -11.05 -5.83
CA SER A 39 0.99 -12.39 -5.22
C SER A 39 2.32 -13.14 -5.39
N ARG A 40 3.17 -12.71 -6.34
CA ARG A 40 4.53 -13.25 -6.54
C ARG A 40 5.60 -12.43 -5.83
N ASN A 41 5.26 -11.26 -5.30
CA ASN A 41 6.14 -10.47 -4.47
C ASN A 41 5.94 -10.89 -3.00
N SER A 42 6.86 -11.73 -2.51
CA SER A 42 6.79 -12.26 -1.14
C SER A 42 6.82 -11.16 -0.09
N ASP A 43 7.64 -10.13 -0.30
CA ASP A 43 7.85 -9.05 0.65
C ASP A 43 6.62 -8.14 0.73
N LEU A 44 6.02 -7.81 -0.42
CA LEU A 44 4.75 -7.08 -0.44
C LEU A 44 3.61 -7.89 0.21
N THR A 45 3.53 -9.18 -0.08
CA THR A 45 2.50 -10.06 0.53
C THR A 45 2.67 -10.11 2.04
N ARG A 46 3.90 -10.28 2.52
CA ARG A 46 4.28 -10.25 3.92
C ARG A 46 3.96 -8.90 4.57
N ALA A 47 4.36 -7.81 3.93
CA ALA A 47 4.09 -6.46 4.41
C ALA A 47 2.59 -6.17 4.50
N LEU A 48 1.78 -6.65 3.55
CA LEU A 48 0.33 -6.55 3.60
C LEU A 48 -0.24 -7.26 4.83
N TRP A 49 0.18 -8.49 5.09
CA TRP A 49 -0.28 -9.24 6.27
C TRP A 49 0.13 -8.57 7.58
N LYS A 50 1.39 -8.13 7.68
CA LYS A 50 1.87 -7.38 8.84
C LYS A 50 1.09 -6.07 9.02
N PHE A 51 0.82 -5.36 7.94
CA PHE A 51 0.05 -4.11 7.95
C PHE A 51 -1.36 -4.34 8.51
N LEU A 52 -2.04 -5.39 8.06
CA LEU A 52 -3.36 -5.75 8.57
C LEU A 52 -3.31 -6.19 10.04
N ALA A 53 -2.24 -6.88 10.47
CA ALA A 53 -2.06 -7.24 11.87
C ALA A 53 -1.78 -6.01 12.76
N ASP A 54 -0.95 -5.08 12.29
CA ASP A 54 -0.55 -3.88 13.02
C ASP A 54 -1.67 -2.83 13.09
N TYR A 55 -2.48 -2.70 12.03
CA TYR A 55 -3.36 -1.54 11.82
C TYR A 55 -4.81 -1.89 11.43
N GLY A 56 -5.15 -3.19 11.33
CA GLY A 56 -6.48 -3.66 10.94
C GLY A 56 -7.52 -3.61 12.06
N ASP A 57 -7.13 -3.19 13.27
CA ASP A 57 -8.08 -2.91 14.37
C ASP A 57 -8.93 -1.65 14.09
N GLY A 58 -8.51 -0.81 13.14
CA GLY A 58 -9.22 0.37 12.67
C GLY A 58 -9.59 0.32 11.19
N PRO A 59 -10.27 1.36 10.68
CA PRO A 59 -10.60 1.47 9.26
C PRO A 59 -9.33 1.50 8.41
N VAL A 60 -9.23 0.55 7.50
CA VAL A 60 -8.28 0.59 6.39
C VAL A 60 -9.02 0.85 5.09
N ARG A 61 -8.45 1.66 4.21
CA ARG A 61 -9.04 1.99 2.91
C ARG A 61 -7.98 2.11 1.84
N VAL A 62 -8.40 1.92 0.59
CA VAL A 62 -7.54 2.16 -0.57
C VAL A 62 -7.73 3.58 -1.06
N VAL A 63 -6.63 4.26 -1.37
CA VAL A 63 -6.62 5.54 -2.07
C VAL A 63 -5.84 5.41 -3.38
N THR A 64 -6.21 6.17 -4.40
CA THR A 64 -5.39 6.31 -5.62
C THR A 64 -4.84 7.72 -5.78
N SER A 65 -3.78 7.87 -6.55
CA SER A 65 -3.14 9.18 -6.80
C SER A 65 -4.03 10.19 -7.53
N TYR A 66 -5.17 9.76 -8.09
CA TYR A 66 -6.11 10.61 -8.81
C TYR A 66 -7.28 11.07 -7.95
N GLN A 67 -7.42 10.54 -6.75
CA GLN A 67 -8.46 10.94 -5.81
C GLN A 67 -8.09 12.26 -5.12
N PRO A 68 -9.04 13.22 -4.93
CA PRO A 68 -8.76 14.51 -4.29
C PRO A 68 -8.13 14.41 -2.90
N GLU A 69 -8.53 13.41 -2.13
CA GLU A 69 -8.02 13.10 -0.80
C GLU A 69 -6.56 12.64 -0.79
N PHE A 70 -5.97 12.32 -1.94
CA PHE A 70 -4.59 11.86 -2.03
C PHE A 70 -3.60 12.90 -1.49
N THR A 71 -3.85 14.19 -1.73
CA THR A 71 -2.98 15.28 -1.25
C THR A 71 -2.81 15.24 0.26
N ALA A 72 -3.87 14.91 1.01
CA ALA A 72 -3.82 14.85 2.48
C ALA A 72 -3.05 13.65 3.02
N VAL A 73 -2.92 12.58 2.22
CA VAL A 73 -2.26 11.32 2.60
C VAL A 73 -0.91 11.13 1.91
N ALA A 74 -0.51 12.07 1.04
CA ALA A 74 0.81 12.09 0.43
C ALA A 74 1.92 12.15 1.49
N GLU A 75 1.66 12.81 2.62
CA GLU A 75 2.59 12.92 3.76
C GLU A 75 2.61 11.71 4.70
N TYR A 76 1.77 10.70 4.48
CA TYR A 76 1.78 9.50 5.34
C TYR A 76 3.07 8.73 5.12
N ARG A 77 3.60 8.13 6.20
CA ARG A 77 4.79 7.29 6.11
C ARG A 77 4.52 6.10 5.19
N THR A 78 5.36 5.91 4.17
CA THR A 78 5.23 4.80 3.23
C THR A 78 5.96 3.57 3.73
N ILE A 79 5.34 2.42 3.60
CA ILE A 79 5.94 1.10 3.76
C ILE A 79 6.23 0.54 2.37
N GLY A 80 7.46 0.05 2.17
CA GLY A 80 7.95 -0.45 0.88
C GLY A 80 8.30 0.65 -0.13
N GLY A 81 8.44 1.89 0.33
CA GLY A 81 8.91 3.00 -0.50
C GLY A 81 10.44 3.12 -0.49
N ASP A 82 10.97 3.95 -1.40
CA ASP A 82 12.39 4.19 -1.61
C ASP A 82 12.83 5.61 -1.22
N ALA A 83 11.91 6.45 -0.71
CA ALA A 83 12.26 7.78 -0.23
C ALA A 83 12.96 7.72 1.14
N LEU A 84 13.66 8.81 1.49
CA LEU A 84 14.43 8.90 2.74
C LEU A 84 13.59 8.66 4.01
N ASP A 85 12.32 9.07 3.99
CA ASP A 85 11.39 8.95 5.11
C ASP A 85 10.52 7.68 5.03
N ASP A 86 10.72 6.85 4.01
CA ASP A 86 10.01 5.59 3.84
C ASP A 86 10.65 4.48 4.67
N THR A 87 9.83 3.52 5.09
CA THR A 87 10.31 2.28 5.70
C THR A 87 10.34 1.20 4.64
N ASP A 88 11.52 0.72 4.27
CA ASP A 88 11.63 -0.37 3.29
C ASP A 88 11.01 -1.68 3.82
N PHE A 89 10.79 -2.66 2.94
CA PHE A 89 10.19 -3.93 3.36
C PHE A 89 11.07 -4.70 4.36
N PRO A 90 12.39 -4.88 4.16
CA PRO A 90 13.24 -5.56 5.14
C PRO A 90 13.17 -4.97 6.54
N GLU A 91 13.16 -3.65 6.66
CA GLU A 91 13.02 -2.95 7.94
C GLU A 91 11.62 -3.11 8.52
N TYR A 92 10.58 -2.92 7.71
CA TYR A 92 9.21 -3.05 8.20
C TYR A 92 8.90 -4.46 8.69
N LEU A 93 9.49 -5.48 8.05
CA LEU A 93 9.34 -6.90 8.37
C LEU A 93 10.35 -7.39 9.40
N ARG A 94 11.23 -6.51 9.92
CA ARG A 94 12.22 -6.87 10.94
C ARG A 94 11.51 -7.43 12.16
N ASP A 95 11.97 -8.59 12.61
CA ASP A 95 11.42 -9.36 13.73
C ASP A 95 9.95 -9.80 13.59
N TRP A 96 9.33 -9.55 12.43
CA TRP A 96 8.01 -10.08 12.15
C TRP A 96 8.14 -11.52 11.67
N THR A 97 7.72 -12.42 12.53
CA THR A 97 7.83 -13.87 12.30
C THR A 97 6.98 -14.36 11.15
N GLY A 98 6.07 -13.53 10.60
CA GLY A 98 5.11 -13.93 9.58
C GLY A 98 4.13 -14.92 10.16
#